data_AF-A0AAN8JI03-F1
#
_entry.id   AF-A0AAN8JI03-F1
#
_cell.length_a   1.000
_cell.length_b   1.000
_cell.length_c   1.000
_cell.angle_alpha   90.00
_cell.angle_beta   90.00
_cell.angle_gamma   90.00
#
_symmetry.space_group_name_H-M   'P 1'
#
loop_
_entity.id
_entity.type
_entity.pdbx_description
1 polymer ?
#
loop_
_entity_poly.entity_id
_entity_poly.type
_entity_poly.pdbx_seq_one_letter_code
_entity_poly.pdbx_strand_id
1 'polypeptide(L)'
;MWNSVIQLHAQWRRKACAVPNFQPVSEQKWGAGFIYSVKCTKCTFISPVYKLYEEIPTGKPGRKAVAINLTLQSGLLDMPVGNTRARLLLKDLDIPPPSRSGMQTLSNQVLNIYT
;
A
#
# COMPACT_ATOMS: atom_id res chain seq x y z
N MET A 1 0.71 11.65 -2.52
CA MET A 1 2.17 11.36 -2.53
C MET A 1 2.91 12.20 -3.57
N TRP A 2 2.68 12.05 -4.87
CA TRP A 2 3.47 12.74 -5.91
C TRP A 2 3.50 14.27 -5.78
N ASN A 3 2.35 14.91 -5.52
CA ASN A 3 2.28 16.35 -5.27
C ASN A 3 3.19 16.77 -4.10
N SER A 4 3.20 16.00 -3.02
CA SER A 4 4.04 16.22 -1.84
C SER A 4 5.52 16.05 -2.16
N VAL A 5 5.89 15.02 -2.92
CA VAL A 5 7.27 14.77 -3.37
C VAL A 5 7.80 15.94 -4.21
N ILE A 6 7.00 16.42 -5.16
CA ILE A 6 7.37 17.53 -6.04
C ILE A 6 7.55 18.82 -5.24
N GLN A 7 6.62 19.11 -4.32
CA GLN A 7 6.70 20.30 -3.46
C GLN A 7 7.93 20.26 -2.53
N LEU A 8 8.19 19.11 -1.89
CA LEU A 8 9.37 18.93 -1.03
C LEU A 8 10.68 19.06 -1.82
N HIS A 9 10.76 18.50 -3.02
CA HIS A 9 11.92 18.66 -3.90
C HIS A 9 12.16 20.14 -4.25
N ALA A 10 11.10 20.88 -4.60
CA ALA A 10 11.18 22.30 -4.92
C ALA A 10 11.61 23.16 -3.71
N GLN A 11 11.27 22.75 -2.49
CA GLN A 11 11.71 23.41 -1.25
C GLN A 11 13.16 23.07 -0.90
N TRP A 12 13.57 21.80 -1.07
CA TRP A 12 14.89 21.31 -0.66
C TRP A 12 16.04 22.03 -1.38
N ARG A 13 15.93 22.22 -2.70
CA ARG A 13 17.00 22.90 -3.47
C ARG A 13 16.51 23.46 -4.79
N ARG A 14 15.68 24.50 -4.72
CA ARG A 14 15.05 25.19 -5.86
C ARG A 14 16.02 25.60 -6.99
N LYS A 15 17.31 25.85 -6.67
CA LYS A 15 18.36 26.22 -7.63
C LYS A 15 19.18 25.06 -8.20
N ALA A 16 19.19 23.89 -7.57
CA ALA A 16 20.11 22.81 -7.93
C ALA A 16 19.51 21.77 -8.90
N CYS A 17 18.19 21.77 -9.10
CA CYS A 17 17.54 20.84 -10.02
C CYS A 17 16.30 21.51 -10.64
N ALA A 18 16.48 22.10 -11.83
CA ALA A 18 15.42 22.81 -12.55
C ALA A 18 14.38 21.87 -13.18
N VAL A 19 14.81 20.66 -13.59
CA VAL A 19 13.93 19.65 -14.21
C VAL A 19 14.09 18.32 -13.47
N PRO A 20 13.29 18.05 -12.43
CA PRO A 20 13.39 16.81 -11.67
C PRO A 20 13.06 15.59 -12.53
N ASN A 21 13.77 14.48 -12.28
CA ASN A 21 13.45 13.17 -12.82
C ASN A 21 13.41 12.18 -11.67
N PHE A 22 12.26 11.59 -11.42
CA PHE A 22 11.99 10.82 -10.22
C PHE A 22 11.98 9.31 -10.51
N GLN A 23 12.59 8.53 -9.63
CA GLN A 23 12.58 7.08 -9.70
C GLN A 23 12.28 6.44 -8.33
N PRO A 24 11.60 5.29 -8.28
CA PRO A 24 11.51 4.45 -7.08
C PRO A 24 12.88 4.22 -6.44
N VAL A 25 12.94 4.28 -5.11
CA VAL A 25 14.12 3.84 -4.33
C VAL A 25 13.81 2.56 -3.59
N SER A 26 12.71 2.57 -2.86
CA SER A 26 12.23 1.41 -2.12
C SER A 26 10.74 1.28 -2.34
N GLU A 27 10.35 0.05 -2.67
CA GLU A 27 8.97 -0.37 -2.73
C GLU A 27 8.83 -1.55 -1.78
N GLN A 28 7.98 -1.39 -0.78
CA GLN A 28 7.62 -2.46 0.13
C GLN A 28 6.12 -2.67 0.03
N LYS A 29 5.75 -3.89 -0.32
CA LYS A 29 4.36 -4.29 -0.45
C LYS A 29 3.80 -4.78 0.90
N TRP A 30 2.57 -4.40 1.20
CA TRP A 30 1.86 -4.78 2.42
C TRP A 30 0.42 -5.23 2.11
N GLY A 31 0.25 -6.54 1.90
CA GLY A 31 -1.03 -7.09 1.40
C GLY A 31 -1.32 -6.56 0.00
N ALA A 32 -2.42 -5.86 -0.23
CA ALA A 32 -2.68 -5.12 -1.48
C ALA A 32 -2.17 -3.66 -1.44
N GLY A 33 -1.71 -3.18 -0.27
CA GLY A 33 -1.17 -1.83 -0.11
C GLY A 33 0.32 -1.74 -0.47
N PHE A 34 0.76 -0.53 -0.80
CA PHE A 34 2.16 -0.23 -1.11
C PHE A 34 2.74 0.82 -0.17
N ILE A 35 4.00 0.64 0.19
CA ILE A 35 4.86 1.63 0.85
C ILE A 35 5.95 1.98 -0.15
N TYR A 36 6.18 3.27 -0.37
CA TYR A 36 7.04 3.71 -1.47
C TYR A 36 7.83 4.97 -1.16
N SER A 37 9.07 5.03 -1.65
CA SER A 37 9.91 6.22 -1.62
C SER A 37 10.53 6.49 -2.99
N VAL A 38 10.83 7.76 -3.25
CA VAL A 38 11.29 8.24 -4.56
C VAL A 38 12.58 9.02 -4.40
N LYS A 39 13.56 8.80 -5.28
CA LYS A 39 14.72 9.67 -5.44
C LYS A 39 14.60 10.47 -6.71
N CYS A 40 15.20 11.64 -6.71
CA CYS A 40 15.55 12.28 -7.96
C CYS A 40 16.81 11.59 -8.52
N THR A 41 16.89 11.35 -9.83
CA THR A 41 18.08 10.80 -10.49
C THR A 41 19.10 11.87 -10.84
N LYS A 42 18.68 13.14 -10.87
CA LYS A 42 19.54 14.28 -11.23
C LYS A 42 20.10 15.02 -10.03
N CYS A 43 19.63 14.73 -8.82
CA CYS A 43 20.15 15.34 -7.59
C CYS A 43 20.07 14.32 -6.44
N THR A 44 20.65 14.65 -5.28
CA THR A 44 20.70 13.74 -4.12
C THR A 44 19.42 13.73 -3.28
N PHE A 45 18.31 14.26 -3.80
CA PHE A 45 17.03 14.27 -3.10
C PHE A 45 16.44 12.86 -3.01
N ILE A 46 16.05 12.46 -1.80
CA ILE A 46 15.28 11.26 -1.52
C ILE A 46 14.04 11.69 -0.72
N SER A 47 12.86 11.26 -1.16
CA SER A 47 11.61 11.57 -0.49
C SER A 47 11.49 10.78 0.81
N PRO A 48 10.68 11.26 1.77
CA PRO A 48 10.18 10.43 2.84
C PRO A 48 9.47 9.19 2.31
N VAL A 49 9.35 8.17 3.16
CA VAL A 49 8.58 6.96 2.86
C VAL A 49 7.09 7.27 2.97
N TYR A 50 6.32 6.98 1.93
CA TYR A 50 4.87 7.16 1.89
C TYR A 50 4.16 5.82 1.93
N LYS A 51 3.15 5.71 2.80
CA LYS A 51 2.17 4.62 2.74
C LYS A 51 1.08 5.05 1.75
N LEU A 52 0.86 4.26 0.70
CA LEU A 52 -0.19 4.47 -0.30
C LEU A 52 -1.51 3.77 0.10
N TYR A 53 -1.69 3.59 1.41
CA TYR A 53 -2.83 2.93 1.99
C TYR A 53 -3.09 3.52 3.38
N GLU A 54 -4.31 3.36 3.87
CA GLU A 54 -4.70 3.74 5.21
C GLU A 54 -4.47 2.59 6.20
N GLU A 55 -3.86 2.90 7.33
CA GLU A 55 -3.70 1.97 8.44
C GLU A 55 -4.89 2.08 9.38
N ILE A 56 -5.45 0.95 9.77
CA ILE A 56 -6.51 0.92 10.76
C ILE A 56 -5.86 0.87 12.16
N PRO A 57 -6.11 1.86 13.02
CA PRO A 57 -5.59 1.88 14.37
C PRO A 57 -6.26 0.78 15.20
N THR A 58 -5.49 -0.19 15.66
CA THR A 58 -5.98 -1.33 16.44
C THR A 58 -5.74 -1.20 17.94
N GLY A 59 -5.05 -0.14 18.39
CA GLY A 59 -4.70 0.11 19.80
C GLY A 59 -3.75 -0.92 20.44
N LYS A 60 -3.39 -1.97 19.71
CA LYS A 60 -2.54 -3.08 20.17
C LYS A 60 -1.12 -2.95 19.62
N PRO A 61 -0.09 -3.33 20.40
CA PRO A 61 1.26 -3.42 19.88
C PRO A 61 1.34 -4.47 18.76
N GLY A 62 1.95 -4.09 17.64
CA GLY A 62 2.12 -4.98 16.49
C GLY A 62 1.88 -4.30 15.15
N ARG A 63 1.87 -5.13 14.10
CA ARG A 63 1.63 -4.70 12.73
C ARG A 63 0.17 -4.25 12.57
N LYS A 64 -0.02 -3.02 12.08
CA LYS A 64 -1.35 -2.46 11.82
C LYS A 64 -1.97 -3.09 10.57
N ALA A 65 -3.28 -3.32 10.63
CA ALA A 65 -4.04 -3.78 9.48
C ALA A 65 -4.17 -2.64 8.45
N VAL A 66 -4.37 -3.02 7.20
CA VAL A 66 -4.52 -2.08 6.09
C VAL A 66 -5.96 -2.07 5.62
N ALA A 67 -6.51 -0.86 5.49
CA ALA A 67 -7.91 -0.63 5.15
C ALA A 67 -8.32 -1.38 3.89
N ILE A 68 -7.53 -1.29 2.81
CA ILE A 68 -7.86 -1.96 1.54
C ILE A 68 -7.92 -3.49 1.65
N ASN A 69 -7.17 -4.11 2.57
CA ASN A 69 -7.24 -5.56 2.76
C ASN A 69 -8.50 -5.98 3.51
N LEU A 70 -8.96 -5.14 4.46
CA LEU A 70 -10.19 -5.39 5.20
C LEU A 70 -11.43 -5.16 4.33
N THR A 71 -11.43 -4.10 3.50
CA THR A 71 -12.52 -3.85 2.55
C THR A 71 -12.61 -4.93 1.48
N LEU A 72 -11.47 -5.40 0.94
CA LEU A 72 -11.43 -6.54 0.04
C LEU A 72 -12.08 -7.76 0.69
N GLN A 73 -11.74 -8.06 1.94
CA GLN A 73 -12.27 -9.22 2.62
C GLN A 73 -13.76 -9.11 2.96
N SER A 74 -14.24 -7.91 3.30
CA SER A 74 -15.67 -7.61 3.44
C SER A 74 -16.41 -7.85 2.13
N GLY A 75 -15.90 -7.34 1.00
CA GLY A 75 -16.51 -7.60 -0.31
C GLY A 75 -16.51 -9.09 -0.70
N LEU A 76 -15.51 -9.85 -0.27
CA LEU A 76 -15.47 -11.30 -0.52
C LEU A 76 -16.50 -12.10 0.29
N LEU A 77 -17.02 -11.58 1.40
CA LEU A 77 -18.10 -12.26 2.16
C LEU A 77 -19.43 -12.24 1.39
N ASP A 78 -19.69 -11.16 0.66
CA ASP A 78 -20.93 -10.98 -0.12
C ASP A 78 -20.88 -11.69 -1.49
N MET A 79 -19.74 -12.30 -1.83
CA MET A 79 -19.49 -12.94 -3.12
C MET A 79 -19.23 -14.45 -2.95
N PRO A 80 -19.63 -15.31 -3.89
CA PRO A 80 -19.28 -16.73 -3.91
C PRO A 80 -17.82 -16.95 -4.37
N VAL A 81 -16.88 -16.13 -3.88
CA VAL A 81 -15.46 -16.14 -4.28
C VAL A 81 -14.58 -16.35 -3.05
N GLY A 82 -13.99 -17.53 -2.95
CA GLY A 82 -13.03 -17.83 -1.89
C GLY A 82 -11.68 -17.12 -2.08
N ASN A 83 -10.94 -16.97 -0.97
CA ASN A 83 -9.61 -16.33 -0.93
C ASN A 83 -8.63 -16.82 -2.01
N THR A 84 -8.64 -18.12 -2.35
CA THR A 84 -7.78 -18.67 -3.41
C THR A 84 -8.09 -18.06 -4.78
N ARG A 85 -9.38 -17.95 -5.14
CA ARG A 85 -9.81 -17.40 -6.43
C ARG A 85 -9.58 -15.89 -6.49
N ALA A 86 -9.85 -15.18 -5.40
CA ALA A 86 -9.53 -13.75 -5.28
C ALA A 86 -8.04 -13.44 -5.52
N ARG A 87 -7.13 -14.30 -5.02
CA ARG A 87 -5.69 -14.14 -5.26
C ARG A 87 -5.30 -14.36 -6.73
N LEU A 88 -5.98 -15.26 -7.42
CA LEU A 88 -5.76 -15.46 -8.87
C LEU A 88 -6.22 -14.23 -9.64
N LEU A 89 -7.41 -13.69 -9.33
CA LEU A 89 -7.92 -12.46 -9.95
C LEU A 89 -6.95 -11.28 -9.77
N LEU A 90 -6.43 -11.08 -8.55
CA LEU A 90 -5.45 -10.03 -8.31
C LEU A 90 -4.17 -10.25 -9.13
N LYS A 91 -3.69 -11.50 -9.19
CA LYS A 91 -2.52 -11.87 -10.00
C LYS A 91 -2.74 -11.60 -11.49
N ASP A 92 -3.92 -11.89 -12.02
CA ASP A 92 -4.26 -11.67 -13.43
C ASP A 92 -4.33 -10.17 -13.79
N LEU A 93 -4.51 -9.30 -12.80
CA LEU A 93 -4.48 -7.84 -12.93
C LEU A 93 -3.08 -7.25 -12.66
N ASP A 94 -2.04 -8.09 -12.56
CA ASP A 94 -0.69 -7.70 -12.11
C ASP A 94 -0.66 -7.00 -10.73
N ILE A 95 -1.74 -7.12 -9.96
CA ILE A 95 -1.80 -6.65 -8.58
C ILE A 95 -1.23 -7.76 -7.72
N PRO A 96 -0.09 -7.57 -7.07
CA PRO A 96 0.51 -8.67 -6.35
C PRO A 96 -0.42 -9.01 -5.17
N PRO A 97 -0.85 -10.28 -4.98
CA PRO A 97 -1.91 -10.60 -4.03
C PRO A 97 -1.42 -10.64 -2.57
N PRO A 98 -2.29 -10.43 -1.57
CA PRO A 98 -1.98 -10.71 -0.17
C PRO A 98 -1.71 -12.22 0.07
N SER A 99 -1.15 -12.54 1.24
CA SER A 99 -0.88 -13.93 1.62
C SER A 99 -2.19 -14.68 1.91
N ARG A 100 -2.26 -15.97 1.56
CA ARG A 100 -3.45 -16.80 1.82
C ARG A 100 -3.79 -16.87 3.31
N SER A 101 -2.78 -17.05 4.15
CA SER A 101 -2.94 -17.07 5.62
C SER A 101 -3.40 -15.71 6.14
N GLY A 102 -2.86 -14.60 5.63
CA GLY A 102 -3.29 -13.26 5.99
C GLY A 102 -4.75 -13.01 5.61
N MET A 103 -5.17 -13.40 4.40
CA MET A 103 -6.57 -13.31 3.99
C MET A 103 -7.49 -14.18 4.85
N GLN A 104 -7.06 -15.38 5.26
CA GLN A 104 -7.86 -16.21 6.16
C GLN A 104 -8.06 -15.56 7.53
N THR A 105 -6.99 -14.99 8.10
CA THR A 105 -7.09 -14.25 9.38
C THR A 105 -8.03 -13.05 9.25
N LEU A 106 -7.92 -12.28 8.16
CA LEU A 106 -8.81 -11.17 7.88
C LEU A 106 -10.26 -11.64 7.69
N SER A 107 -10.48 -12.78 7.01
CA SER A 107 -11.82 -13.35 6.81
C SER A 107 -12.50 -13.62 8.13
N ASN A 108 -11.78 -14.22 9.08
CA ASN A 108 -12.30 -14.51 10.40
C ASN A 108 -12.58 -13.22 11.20
N GLN A 109 -11.71 -12.21 11.06
CA GLN A 109 -11.92 -10.91 11.70
C GLN A 109 -13.17 -10.20 11.19
N VAL A 110 -13.38 -10.20 9.87
CA VAL A 110 -14.53 -9.53 9.26
C VAL A 110 -15.82 -10.31 9.56
N LEU A 111 -15.79 -11.65 9.53
CA LEU A 111 -16.96 -12.46 9.90
C LEU A 111 -17.47 -12.10 11.31
N ASN A 112 -16.57 -11.95 12.28
CA ASN A 112 -16.91 -11.57 13.66
C ASN A 112 -17.53 -10.16 13.80
N ILE A 113 -17.49 -9.32 12.77
CA ILE A 113 -18.12 -7.99 12.78
C ILE A 113 -19.60 -8.11 12.35
N TYR A 114 -19.94 -9.08 11.51
CA TYR A 114 -21.28 -9.27 10.95
C TYR A 114 -22.15 -10.28 11.71
N THR A 115 -21.59 -10.98 12.70
CA THR A 115 -22.27 -11.95 13.58
C THR A 115 -22.32 -11.45 15.01
#